data_AF-A0A6G2QZ37-F1
#
_entry.id   AF-A0A6G2QZ37-F1
#
_cell.length_a   1.000
_cell.length_b   1.000
_cell.length_c   1.000
_cell.angle_alpha   90.00
_cell.angle_beta   90.00
_cell.angle_gamma   90.00
#
_symmetry.space_group_name_H-M   'P 1'
#
loop_
_entity.id
_entity.type
_entity.pdbx_description
1 polymer ?
#
loop_
_entity_poly.entity_id
_entity_poly.type
_entity_poly.pdbx_seq_one_letter_code
_entity_poly.pdbx_strand_id
1 'polypeptide(L)'
;MPRGVTVEVEGKDGSVRARGFRDALDIRTTDGSVHVTDTSGPLELRTGDGSVRAEVSSRTVRTHSGDGTVRLELSAVPDLVESRSGDGSVTVDLPRASYRVHTETGDGAEDVSV
;
A
#
# COMPACT_ATOMS: atom_id res chain seq x y z
N MET A 1 -5.72 -21.54 7.68
CA MET A 1 -5.31 -21.57 6.26
C MET A 1 -5.64 -20.21 5.67
N PRO A 2 -4.69 -19.29 5.41
CA PRO A 2 -5.06 -18.08 4.70
C PRO A 2 -5.24 -18.42 3.22
N ARG A 3 -6.44 -18.17 2.69
CA ARG A 3 -6.66 -18.03 1.25
C ARG A 3 -6.26 -16.62 0.87
N GLY A 4 -4.95 -16.34 0.92
CA GLY A 4 -4.37 -15.09 0.46
C GLY A 4 -3.67 -15.36 -0.86
N VAL A 5 -3.84 -14.46 -1.83
CA VAL A 5 -3.04 -14.49 -3.05
C VAL A 5 -1.77 -13.70 -2.77
N THR A 6 -0.64 -14.40 -2.67
CA THR A 6 0.67 -13.76 -2.60
C THR A 6 1.18 -13.59 -4.03
N VAL A 7 1.51 -12.36 -4.40
CA VAL A 7 2.08 -11.99 -5.69
C VAL A 7 3.46 -11.40 -5.43
N GLU A 8 4.49 -12.21 -5.59
CA GLU A 8 5.87 -11.79 -5.46
C GLU A 8 6.41 -11.46 -6.84
N VAL A 9 6.96 -10.25 -7.01
CA VAL A 9 7.55 -9.80 -8.27
C VAL A 9 8.95 -9.28 -8.01
N GLU A 10 9.93 -10.14 -8.29
CA GLU A 10 11.33 -9.74 -8.41
C GLU A 10 11.59 -9.33 -9.85
N GLY A 11 11.64 -8.03 -10.10
CA GLY A 11 11.99 -7.50 -11.41
C GLY A 11 12.58 -6.11 -11.27
N LYS A 12 13.76 -5.90 -11.89
CA LYS A 12 14.43 -4.60 -11.92
C LYS A 12 13.61 -3.52 -12.67
N ASP A 13 12.78 -3.95 -13.63
CA ASP A 13 11.91 -3.07 -14.44
C ASP A 13 10.46 -3.59 -14.55
N GLY A 14 10.07 -4.51 -13.65
CA GLY A 14 8.77 -5.17 -13.72
C GLY A 14 7.61 -4.26 -13.31
N SER A 15 6.44 -4.41 -13.95
CA SER A 15 5.21 -3.77 -13.48
C SER A 15 4.18 -4.81 -13.04
N VAL A 16 3.62 -4.60 -11.85
CA VAL A 16 2.60 -5.46 -11.25
C VAL A 16 1.25 -4.76 -11.34
N ARG A 17 0.24 -5.44 -11.87
CA ARG A 17 -1.14 -4.95 -11.86
C ARG A 17 -2.05 -5.97 -11.21
N ALA A 18 -2.69 -5.58 -10.12
CA ALA A 18 -3.63 -6.41 -9.39
C ALA A 18 -5.01 -5.74 -9.38
N ARG A 19 -6.07 -6.45 -9.78
CA ARG A 19 -7.43 -5.90 -9.86
C ARG A 19 -8.49 -6.90 -9.39
N GLY A 20 -9.52 -6.42 -8.70
CA GLY A 20 -10.69 -7.23 -8.36
C GLY A 20 -10.49 -8.22 -7.21
N PHE A 21 -9.47 -8.02 -6.36
CA PHE A 21 -9.16 -8.94 -5.28
C PHE A 21 -10.07 -8.71 -4.08
N ARG A 22 -10.80 -9.75 -3.69
CA ARG A 22 -11.69 -9.74 -2.51
C ARG A 22 -11.07 -10.46 -1.30
N ASP A 23 -10.13 -11.34 -1.56
CA ASP A 23 -9.32 -12.04 -0.56
C ASP A 23 -8.06 -11.25 -0.22
N ALA A 24 -7.29 -11.74 0.76
CA ALA A 24 -6.04 -11.10 1.16
C ALA A 24 -5.03 -11.07 0.00
N LEU A 25 -4.37 -9.93 -0.18
CA LEU A 25 -3.39 -9.69 -1.23
C LEU A 25 -2.08 -9.21 -0.61
N ASP A 26 -1.00 -9.94 -0.87
CA ASP A 26 0.37 -9.60 -0.45
C ASP A 26 1.21 -9.37 -1.72
N ILE A 27 1.68 -8.14 -1.93
CA ILE A 27 2.54 -7.79 -3.07
C ILE A 27 3.91 -7.32 -2.59
N ARG A 28 4.94 -7.88 -3.21
CA ARG A 28 6.33 -7.53 -2.95
C ARG A 28 7.04 -7.16 -4.23
N THR A 29 7.70 -6.01 -4.22
CA THR A 29 8.51 -5.47 -5.32
C THR A 29 9.81 -4.88 -4.73
N THR A 30 10.87 -4.82 -5.54
CA THR A 30 12.11 -4.14 -5.15
C THR A 30 12.22 -2.81 -5.89
N ASP A 31 12.32 -2.84 -7.22
CA ASP A 31 12.50 -1.64 -8.06
C ASP A 31 11.31 -1.38 -9.01
N GLY A 32 10.36 -2.31 -9.06
CA GLY A 32 9.23 -2.28 -10.00
C GLY A 32 8.06 -1.41 -9.54
N SER A 33 7.16 -1.08 -10.47
CA SER A 33 5.93 -0.33 -10.18
C SER A 33 4.76 -1.26 -9.86
N VAL A 34 4.03 -1.03 -8.77
CA VAL A 34 2.85 -1.78 -8.38
C VAL A 34 1.60 -0.93 -8.50
N HIS A 35 0.59 -1.42 -9.22
CA HIS A 35 -0.72 -0.77 -9.32
C HIS A 35 -1.83 -1.74 -8.88
N VAL A 36 -2.51 -1.41 -7.79
CA VAL A 36 -3.65 -2.18 -7.26
C VAL A 36 -4.92 -1.36 -7.41
N THR A 37 -5.98 -1.97 -7.95
CA THR A 37 -7.31 -1.32 -8.08
C THR A 37 -8.42 -2.31 -7.72
N ASP A 38 -9.65 -1.82 -7.48
CA ASP A 38 -10.86 -2.63 -7.26
C ASP A 38 -10.68 -3.75 -6.22
N THR A 39 -9.86 -3.50 -5.19
CA THR A 39 -9.52 -4.49 -4.16
C THR A 39 -10.21 -4.11 -2.87
N SER A 40 -10.86 -5.09 -2.23
CA SER A 40 -11.63 -4.91 -0.99
C SER A 40 -11.12 -5.79 0.15
N GLY A 41 -10.30 -6.80 -0.17
CA GLY A 41 -9.68 -7.67 0.82
C GLY A 41 -8.53 -6.98 1.57
N PRO A 42 -8.01 -7.59 2.66
CA PRO A 42 -6.82 -7.07 3.34
C PRO A 42 -5.64 -6.93 2.38
N LEU A 43 -4.95 -5.79 2.42
CA LEU A 43 -3.87 -5.46 1.50
C LEU A 43 -2.56 -5.26 2.25
N GLU A 44 -1.51 -5.97 1.83
CA GLU A 44 -0.14 -5.80 2.28
C GLU A 44 0.78 -5.50 1.08
N LEU A 45 1.51 -4.39 1.15
CA LEU A 45 2.39 -3.91 0.08
C LEU A 45 3.78 -3.68 0.64
N ARG A 46 4.79 -4.23 -0.04
CA ARG A 46 6.21 -4.05 0.31
C ARG A 46 6.99 -3.63 -0.92
N THR A 47 7.68 -2.49 -0.83
CA THR A 47 8.54 -1.95 -1.89
C THR A 47 9.90 -1.53 -1.31
N GLY A 48 10.96 -1.68 -2.10
CA GLY A 48 12.28 -1.11 -1.80
C GLY A 48 12.33 0.33 -2.31
N ASP A 49 12.69 0.46 -3.59
CA ASP A 49 12.91 1.72 -4.30
C ASP A 49 11.81 2.00 -5.34
N GLY A 50 10.95 1.01 -5.59
CA GLY A 50 9.85 1.07 -6.55
C GLY A 50 8.70 2.01 -6.14
N SER A 51 7.78 2.22 -7.08
CA SER A 51 6.58 3.04 -6.87
C SER A 51 5.34 2.18 -6.66
N VAL A 52 4.54 2.50 -5.66
CA VAL A 52 3.33 1.76 -5.31
C VAL A 52 2.13 2.69 -5.38
N ARG A 53 1.13 2.34 -6.18
CA ARG A 53 -0.18 3.00 -6.23
C ARG A 53 -1.28 2.00 -5.92
N ALA A 54 -2.08 2.27 -4.89
CA ALA A 54 -3.21 1.43 -4.53
C ALA A 54 -4.48 2.27 -4.41
N GLU A 55 -5.46 1.98 -5.28
CA GLU A 55 -6.80 2.57 -5.29
C GLU A 55 -7.80 1.51 -4.84
N VAL A 56 -8.07 1.44 -3.55
CA VAL A 56 -8.72 0.28 -2.94
C VAL A 56 -9.85 0.67 -2.01
N SER A 57 -10.74 -0.28 -1.72
CA SER A 57 -11.79 -0.15 -0.71
C SER A 57 -11.51 -1.10 0.47
N SER A 58 -10.25 -1.47 0.66
CA SER A 58 -9.79 -2.39 1.70
C SER A 58 -9.98 -1.81 3.09
N ARG A 59 -10.49 -2.62 4.02
CA ARG A 59 -10.63 -2.22 5.42
C ARG A 59 -9.32 -2.26 6.21
N THR A 60 -8.32 -2.94 5.68
CA THR A 60 -6.99 -3.02 6.28
C THR A 60 -5.95 -2.87 5.19
N VAL A 61 -5.08 -1.87 5.35
CA VAL A 61 -3.97 -1.60 4.43
C VAL A 61 -2.70 -1.49 5.24
N ARG A 62 -1.68 -2.26 4.86
CA ARG A 62 -0.34 -2.23 5.42
C ARG A 62 0.67 -1.97 4.32
N THR A 63 1.46 -0.93 4.47
CA THR A 63 2.48 -0.56 3.49
C THR A 63 3.84 -0.39 4.12
N HIS A 64 4.84 -0.94 3.46
CA HIS A 64 6.24 -0.77 3.83
C HIS A 64 7.05 -0.33 2.60
N SER A 65 7.72 0.81 2.72
CA SER A 65 8.62 1.36 1.72
C SER A 65 10.01 1.55 2.33
N GLY A 66 11.06 1.28 1.54
CA GLY A 66 12.41 1.76 1.85
C GLY A 66 12.53 3.21 1.42
N ASP A 67 12.94 3.41 0.17
CA ASP A 67 13.24 4.71 -0.43
C ASP A 67 12.21 5.09 -1.53
N GLY A 68 11.31 4.16 -1.86
CA GLY A 68 10.29 4.33 -2.89
C GLY A 68 9.12 5.26 -2.49
N THR A 69 8.25 5.53 -3.46
CA THR A 69 7.04 6.33 -3.25
C THR A 69 5.80 5.44 -3.13
N VAL A 70 5.01 5.66 -2.08
CA VAL A 70 3.74 4.96 -1.85
C VAL A 70 2.59 5.94 -1.90
N ARG A 71 1.59 5.67 -2.75
CA ARG A 71 0.33 6.41 -2.81
C ARG A 71 -0.85 5.48 -2.58
N LEU A 72 -1.58 5.75 -1.51
CA LEU A 72 -2.77 5.02 -1.11
C LEU A 72 -4.00 5.91 -1.29
N GLU A 73 -4.93 5.50 -2.13
CA GLU A 73 -6.21 6.16 -2.36
C GLU A 73 -7.32 5.21 -1.90
N LEU A 74 -7.89 5.49 -0.72
CA LEU A 74 -8.94 4.65 -0.16
C LEU A 74 -10.32 5.22 -0.50
N SER A 75 -11.12 4.42 -1.18
CA SER A 75 -12.50 4.77 -1.58
C SER A 75 -13.53 4.46 -0.48
N ALA A 76 -13.15 3.66 0.51
CA ALA A 76 -13.96 3.33 1.68
C ALA A 76 -13.18 3.58 2.96
N VAL A 77 -13.89 3.84 4.06
CA VAL A 77 -13.26 4.08 5.37
C VAL A 77 -12.57 2.79 5.84
N PRO A 78 -11.23 2.81 6.01
CA PRO A 78 -10.51 1.67 6.54
C PRO A 78 -10.67 1.57 8.06
N ASP A 79 -10.59 0.35 8.59
CA ASP A 79 -10.48 0.10 10.02
C ASP A 79 -9.02 0.32 10.50
N LEU A 80 -8.04 0.01 9.64
CA LEU A 80 -6.61 0.15 9.91
C LEU A 80 -5.84 0.56 8.66
N VAL A 81 -5.04 1.61 8.78
CA VAL A 81 -3.98 1.96 7.83
C VAL A 81 -2.68 2.06 8.61
N GLU A 82 -1.72 1.23 8.25
CA GLU A 82 -0.36 1.27 8.77
C GLU A 82 0.58 1.50 7.58
N SER A 83 1.30 2.61 7.60
CA SER A 83 2.36 2.88 6.63
C SER A 83 3.67 3.11 7.34
N ARG A 84 4.72 2.49 6.82
CA ARG A 84 6.10 2.66 7.28
C ARG A 84 6.99 2.98 6.09
N SER A 85 7.72 4.07 6.19
CA SER A 85 8.75 4.49 5.23
C SER A 85 10.08 4.62 5.95
N GLY A 86 11.17 4.27 5.26
CA GLY A 86 12.52 4.71 5.61
C GLY A 86 12.72 6.13 5.11
N ASP A 87 13.38 6.27 3.96
CA ASP A 87 13.72 7.57 3.37
C ASP A 87 12.73 8.00 2.26
N GLY A 88 11.80 7.11 1.89
CA GLY A 88 10.79 7.35 0.86
C GLY A 88 9.63 8.26 1.31
N SER A 89 8.69 8.51 0.40
CA SER A 89 7.49 9.30 0.68
C SER A 89 6.22 8.46 0.65
N VAL A 90 5.35 8.70 1.61
CA VAL A 90 4.02 8.09 1.66
C VAL A 90 2.96 9.18 1.60
N THR A 91 2.02 9.03 0.67
CA THR A 91 0.80 9.82 0.59
C THR A 91 -0.39 8.90 0.80
N VAL A 92 -1.25 9.26 1.76
CA VAL A 92 -2.48 8.50 2.05
C VAL A 92 -3.67 9.44 1.91
N ASP A 93 -4.46 9.22 0.86
CA ASP A 93 -5.71 9.91 0.58
C ASP A 93 -6.87 9.08 1.18
N LEU A 94 -7.47 9.59 2.26
CA LEU A 94 -8.57 8.93 2.99
C LEU A 94 -9.92 9.62 2.73
N PRO A 95 -11.05 8.88 2.70
CA PRO A 95 -12.36 9.49 2.63
C PRO A 95 -12.74 10.04 4.01
N ARG A 96 -13.23 11.28 4.07
CA ARG A 96 -13.58 12.00 5.32
C ARG A 96 -14.33 11.13 6.33
N ALA A 97 -13.62 10.64 7.34
CA ALA A 97 -14.18 9.97 8.50
C ALA A 97 -13.25 10.09 9.72
N SER A 98 -13.69 9.61 10.88
CA SER A 98 -12.88 9.60 12.10
C SER A 98 -12.04 8.33 12.15
N TYR A 99 -10.71 8.44 12.03
CA TYR A 99 -9.80 7.31 12.10
C TYR A 99 -8.60 7.57 13.02
N ARG A 100 -8.00 6.48 13.51
CA ARG A 100 -6.73 6.50 14.24
C ARG A 100 -5.63 6.10 13.27
N VAL A 101 -4.95 7.09 12.70
CA VAL A 101 -3.78 6.86 11.86
C VAL A 101 -2.57 6.66 12.77
N HIS A 102 -1.85 5.56 12.59
CA HIS A 102 -0.58 5.32 13.26
C HIS A 102 0.50 5.19 12.18
N THR A 103 1.27 6.26 12.02
CA THR A 103 2.39 6.34 11.09
C THR A 103 3.68 6.36 11.90
N GLU A 104 4.64 5.53 11.53
CA GLU A 104 5.95 5.45 12.16
C GLU A 104 7.00 5.51 11.04
N THR A 105 7.73 6.63 10.96
CA THR A 105 8.80 6.85 9.99
C THR A 105 10.13 7.06 10.69
N GLY A 106 11.18 6.48 10.12
CA GLY A 106 12.57 6.82 10.45
C GLY A 106 13.12 7.63 9.29
N ASP A 107 13.22 8.94 9.48
CA ASP A 107 13.92 9.89 8.59
C ASP A 107 13.32 10.22 7.19
N GLY A 108 11.99 10.16 7.04
CA GLY A 108 11.26 10.60 5.82
C GLY A 108 10.19 11.68 6.06
N ALA A 109 9.89 12.50 5.04
CA ALA A 109 8.84 13.54 5.07
C ALA A 109 7.47 12.95 4.70
N GLU A 110 6.50 13.08 5.61
CA GLU A 110 5.15 12.51 5.45
C GLU A 110 4.10 13.60 5.27
N ASP A 111 3.24 13.47 4.25
CA ASP A 111 2.05 14.30 4.05
C ASP A 111 0.80 13.42 4.19
N VAL A 112 0.11 13.56 5.32
CA VAL A 112 -1.16 12.88 5.60
C VAL A 112 -2.29 13.90 5.45
N SER A 113 -3.02 13.79 4.34
CA SER A 113 -4.20 14.62 4.07
C SER A 113 -5.48 13.85 4.46
N VAL A 114 -6.33 14.46 5.31
CA VAL A 114 -7.54 13.84 5.91
C VAL A 114 -8.83 14.49 5.40
#